data_AF-A0A2V2FNF5-F1
#
_entry.id   AF-A0A2V2FNF5-F1
#
_cell.length_a   1.000
_cell.length_b   1.000
_cell.length_c   1.000
_cell.angle_alpha   90.00
_cell.angle_beta   90.00
_cell.angle_gamma   90.00
#
_symmetry.space_group_name_H-M   'P 1'
#
loop_
_entity.id
_entity.type
_entity.pdbx_description
1 polymer ?
#
loop_
_entity_poly.entity_id
_entity_poly.type
_entity_poly.pdbx_seq_one_letter_code
_entity_poly.pdbx_strand_id
1 'polypeptide(L)'
;MERNSVLYQQYTGILREELVPAMGCTEPISIAYAAAKCRALLGCEPERCVLEVSSSIIKNVKSVIVPNTGGRKGIETAVAAGIVGGDETAQLQVLAHMQPAQIDRIEDYLKATPILVKHAQNGIMFYIDITVWGKGHTARLAISHHHTNIIRIEKDGCVLLDKTEDASAQNTSADRSVLSVEGIWDYVNSVALEDVSDAISRQIEYNSALAKEGLTNRWGAQIGRITQQQSNGDVRMLARAAAAAGSDARMNGCELPAVILSGSGNQGITATMPVLVYAEHLGSTHEQLYRALVLSDLVTIHQKTGIGSVSAFCGAVCAGVGAGCGIAYLQGADYDVICHTIVNALAILSGMLCDGAKSSCAAKISAAVDAGIMGYTMYASGQQFYGGDGIVKKGVERSISSVCTVARDGMRETNDLILEVMLQK
;
A
#
# COMPACT_ATOMS: atom_id res chain seq x y z
N MET A 1 18.59 8.88 -19.66
CA MET A 1 18.79 9.89 -18.60
C MET A 1 20.22 9.78 -18.05
N GLU A 2 20.90 10.88 -17.78
CA GLU A 2 22.27 10.84 -17.21
C GLU A 2 22.24 10.55 -15.72
N ARG A 3 23.09 9.63 -15.24
CA ARG A 3 23.16 9.18 -13.83
C ARG A 3 23.38 10.32 -12.82
N ASN A 4 24.15 11.34 -13.20
CA ASN A 4 24.44 12.50 -12.34
C ASN A 4 23.39 13.61 -12.43
N SER A 5 22.37 13.46 -13.28
CA SER A 5 21.31 14.47 -13.40
C SER A 5 20.40 14.46 -12.18
N VAL A 6 19.86 15.64 -11.84
CA VAL A 6 18.89 15.77 -10.74
C VAL A 6 17.68 14.86 -10.97
N LEU A 7 17.19 14.79 -12.21
CA LEU A 7 16.03 13.97 -12.56
C LEU A 7 16.27 12.48 -12.28
N TYR A 8 17.46 11.96 -12.61
CA TYR A 8 17.82 10.57 -12.29
C TYR A 8 17.75 10.31 -10.79
N GLN A 9 18.37 11.18 -10.00
CA GLN A 9 18.41 11.06 -8.56
C GLN A 9 17.02 11.15 -7.92
N GLN A 10 16.12 11.97 -8.48
CA GLN A 10 14.72 12.02 -8.05
C GLN A 10 14.01 10.67 -8.25
N TYR A 11 14.14 10.06 -9.43
CA TYR A 11 13.53 8.76 -9.71
C TYR A 11 14.08 7.64 -8.81
N THR A 12 15.39 7.59 -8.59
CA THR A 12 16.01 6.65 -7.64
C THR A 12 15.52 6.91 -6.20
N GLY A 13 15.44 8.18 -5.79
CA GLY A 13 14.95 8.58 -4.48
C GLY A 13 13.50 8.16 -4.25
N ILE A 14 12.63 8.36 -5.23
CA ILE A 14 11.23 7.94 -5.20
C ILE A 14 11.12 6.42 -4.94
N LEU A 15 11.89 5.60 -5.67
CA LEU A 15 11.88 4.14 -5.45
C LEU A 15 12.33 3.76 -4.03
N ARG A 16 13.38 4.41 -3.51
CA ARG A 16 13.89 4.13 -2.15
C ARG A 16 12.90 4.53 -1.05
N GLU A 17 12.15 5.62 -1.25
CA GLU A 17 11.10 6.05 -0.32
C GLU A 17 9.87 5.13 -0.36
N GLU A 18 9.49 4.67 -1.55
CA GLU A 18 8.26 3.91 -1.76
C GLU A 18 8.41 2.41 -1.48
N LEU A 19 9.61 1.85 -1.68
CA LEU A 19 9.89 0.41 -1.54
C LEU A 19 10.46 0.07 -0.15
N VAL A 20 9.63 0.22 0.88
CA VAL A 20 10.01 -0.08 2.28
C VAL A 20 9.25 -1.27 2.87
N PRO A 21 9.83 -2.04 3.80
CA PRO A 21 9.12 -3.12 4.49
C PRO A 21 7.99 -2.62 5.39
N ALA A 22 6.87 -3.35 5.42
CA ALA A 22 5.81 -3.16 6.40
C ALA A 22 5.13 -4.49 6.77
N MET A 23 4.61 -4.55 7.99
CA MET A 23 3.87 -5.71 8.52
C MET A 23 2.36 -5.52 8.33
N GLY A 24 1.64 -6.55 7.90
CA GLY A 24 0.17 -6.49 7.74
C GLY A 24 -0.32 -5.25 7.00
N CYS A 25 -1.53 -4.76 7.33
CA CYS A 25 -2.06 -3.50 6.81
C CYS A 25 -1.36 -2.30 7.47
N THR A 26 -1.04 -1.24 6.73
CA THR A 26 -0.20 -0.14 7.23
C THR A 26 -0.95 0.78 8.19
N GLU A 27 -2.26 0.92 8.04
CA GLU A 27 -3.13 1.72 8.91
C GLU A 27 -3.21 1.20 10.36
N PRO A 28 -3.50 -0.10 10.63
CA PRO A 28 -3.44 -0.61 12.01
C PRO A 28 -2.02 -0.54 12.59
N ILE A 29 -0.99 -0.73 11.76
CA ILE A 29 0.40 -0.56 12.21
C ILE A 29 0.71 0.89 12.57
N SER A 30 0.15 1.87 11.86
CA SER A 30 0.33 3.29 12.18
C SER A 30 -0.33 3.65 13.52
N ILE A 31 -1.50 3.06 13.81
CA ILE A 31 -2.14 3.18 15.13
C ILE A 31 -1.25 2.55 16.22
N ALA A 32 -0.75 1.33 15.99
CA ALA A 32 0.12 0.65 16.94
C ALA A 32 1.43 1.42 17.17
N TYR A 33 1.99 2.02 16.13
CA TYR A 33 3.16 2.89 16.20
C TYR A 33 2.90 4.14 17.04
N ALA A 34 1.78 4.83 16.79
CA ALA A 34 1.37 5.97 17.59
C ALA A 34 1.22 5.61 19.08
N ALA A 35 0.60 4.45 19.35
CA ALA A 35 0.37 3.96 20.70
C ALA A 35 1.68 3.56 21.43
N ALA A 36 2.60 2.89 20.75
CA ALA A 36 3.93 2.54 21.27
C ALA A 36 4.74 3.81 21.61
N LYS A 37 4.75 4.81 20.71
CA LYS A 37 5.38 6.11 20.95
C LYS A 37 4.78 6.85 22.13
N CYS A 38 3.45 6.86 22.25
CA CYS A 38 2.76 7.49 23.38
C CYS A 38 3.08 6.81 24.72
N ARG A 39 3.12 5.47 24.77
CA ARG A 39 3.57 4.73 25.96
C ARG A 39 4.99 5.11 26.35
N ALA A 40 5.92 5.12 25.38
CA ALA A 40 7.31 5.48 25.63
C ALA A 40 7.44 6.91 26.17
N LEU A 41 6.66 7.85 25.61
CA LEU A 41 6.63 9.24 26.07
C LEU A 41 6.05 9.37 27.49
N LEU A 42 4.96 8.66 27.78
CA LEU A 42 4.31 8.62 29.09
C LEU A 42 5.26 8.07 30.16
N GLY A 43 6.05 7.04 29.82
CA GLY A 43 7.01 6.39 30.73
C GLY A 43 6.41 5.28 31.58
N CYS A 44 5.14 4.91 31.35
CA CYS A 44 4.46 3.79 31.98
C CYS A 44 3.43 3.18 31.03
N GLU A 45 2.88 2.02 31.40
CA GLU A 45 1.74 1.43 30.70
C GLU A 45 0.49 2.30 30.95
N PRO A 46 -0.20 2.79 29.91
CA PRO A 46 -1.39 3.61 30.06
C PRO A 46 -2.54 2.88 30.76
N GLU A 47 -3.29 3.63 31.56
CA GLU A 47 -4.50 3.19 32.28
C GLU A 47 -5.78 3.62 31.54
N ARG A 48 -5.67 4.53 30.56
CA ARG A 48 -6.76 5.02 29.73
C ARG A 48 -6.22 5.51 28.39
N CYS A 49 -6.96 5.27 27.31
CA CYS A 49 -6.65 5.77 25.97
C CYS A 49 -7.87 6.40 25.31
N VAL A 50 -7.65 7.51 24.60
CA VAL A 50 -8.60 8.10 23.66
C VAL A 50 -7.89 8.19 22.31
N LEU A 51 -8.52 7.64 21.28
CA LEU A 51 -8.03 7.65 19.92
C LEU A 51 -9.05 8.35 19.02
N GLU A 52 -8.62 9.41 18.33
CA GLU A 52 -9.41 10.09 17.31
C GLU A 52 -8.79 9.83 15.94
N VAL A 53 -9.56 9.25 15.02
CA VAL A 53 -9.05 8.79 13.71
C VAL A 53 -9.97 9.18 12.56
N SER A 54 -9.40 9.41 11.38
CA SER A 54 -10.18 9.75 10.18
C SER A 54 -11.06 8.58 9.68
N SER A 55 -12.08 8.91 8.89
CA SER A 55 -12.99 7.95 8.25
C SER A 55 -12.25 6.83 7.52
N SER A 56 -11.20 7.19 6.79
CA SER A 56 -10.39 6.24 6.03
C SER A 56 -9.64 5.23 6.90
N ILE A 57 -9.13 5.65 8.05
CA ILE A 57 -8.48 4.75 9.03
C ILE A 57 -9.53 3.79 9.61
N ILE A 58 -10.70 4.31 10.02
CA ILE A 58 -11.78 3.48 10.55
C ILE A 58 -12.18 2.40 9.53
N LYS A 59 -12.41 2.80 8.27
CA LYS A 59 -12.73 1.92 7.15
C LYS A 59 -11.68 0.81 6.97
N ASN A 60 -10.39 1.16 6.95
CA ASN A 60 -9.33 0.21 6.63
C ASN A 60 -9.01 -0.74 7.78
N VAL A 61 -9.18 -0.31 9.04
CA VAL A 61 -8.77 -1.09 10.22
C VAL A 61 -9.89 -1.96 10.77
N LYS A 62 -11.16 -1.59 10.56
CA LYS A 62 -12.33 -2.23 11.22
C LYS A 62 -12.36 -3.76 11.11
N SER A 63 -11.96 -4.33 9.98
CA SER A 63 -12.14 -5.77 9.70
C SER A 63 -10.84 -6.55 9.50
N VAL A 64 -9.69 -5.87 9.49
CA VAL A 64 -8.40 -6.49 9.20
C VAL A 64 -7.79 -7.12 10.45
N ILE A 65 -7.07 -8.22 10.26
CA ILE A 65 -6.28 -8.85 11.33
C ILE A 65 -5.05 -8.00 11.59
N VAL A 66 -4.79 -7.69 12.86
CA VAL A 66 -3.57 -6.99 13.30
C VAL A 66 -2.45 -8.03 13.45
N PRO A 67 -1.28 -7.86 12.80
CA PRO A 67 -0.16 -8.80 12.92
C PRO A 67 0.29 -9.01 14.37
N ASN A 68 0.77 -10.21 14.70
CA ASN A 68 1.29 -10.55 16.03
C ASN A 68 0.30 -10.32 17.17
N THR A 69 -1.01 -10.51 16.90
CA THR A 69 -2.07 -10.38 17.91
C THR A 69 -2.89 -11.65 18.10
N GLY A 70 -2.42 -12.81 17.61
CA GLY A 70 -3.16 -14.06 17.70
C GLY A 70 -4.47 -14.08 16.89
N GLY A 71 -4.52 -13.36 15.77
CA GLY A 71 -5.68 -13.32 14.88
C GLY A 71 -6.74 -12.27 15.25
N ARG A 72 -6.47 -11.41 16.24
CA ARG A 72 -7.39 -10.34 16.66
C ARG A 72 -7.48 -9.23 15.59
N LYS A 73 -8.59 -8.51 15.60
CA LYS A 73 -8.98 -7.52 14.58
C LYS A 73 -9.36 -6.19 15.22
N GLY A 74 -9.34 -5.13 14.42
CA GLY A 74 -9.93 -3.84 14.79
C GLY A 74 -8.97 -2.84 15.42
N ILE A 75 -9.50 -1.66 15.70
CA ILE A 75 -8.76 -0.45 16.07
C ILE A 75 -8.21 -0.57 17.50
N GLU A 76 -9.05 -1.01 18.42
CA GLU A 76 -8.72 -1.19 19.82
C GLU A 76 -7.59 -2.21 19.99
N THR A 77 -7.64 -3.31 19.22
CA THR A 77 -6.58 -4.31 19.14
C THR A 77 -5.26 -3.68 18.70
N ALA A 78 -5.27 -2.81 17.69
CA ALA A 78 -4.05 -2.14 17.21
C ALA A 78 -3.44 -1.22 18.28
N VAL A 79 -4.28 -0.46 19.00
CA VAL A 79 -3.84 0.37 20.13
C VAL A 79 -3.22 -0.50 21.23
N ALA A 80 -3.92 -1.56 21.65
CA ALA A 80 -3.46 -2.45 22.70
C ALA A 80 -2.15 -3.16 22.35
N ALA A 81 -2.01 -3.66 21.11
CA ALA A 81 -0.78 -4.30 20.65
C ALA A 81 0.42 -3.34 20.68
N GLY A 82 0.23 -2.10 20.21
CA GLY A 82 1.23 -1.05 20.27
C GLY A 82 1.67 -0.74 21.70
N ILE A 83 0.72 -0.66 22.64
CA ILE A 83 1.00 -0.40 24.05
C ILE A 83 1.67 -1.59 24.74
N VAL A 84 1.20 -2.81 24.54
CA VAL A 84 1.69 -3.96 25.31
C VAL A 84 3.08 -4.40 24.84
N GLY A 85 3.38 -4.33 23.54
CA GLY A 85 4.63 -4.88 23.02
C GLY A 85 5.21 -4.21 21.78
N GLY A 86 4.61 -3.13 21.29
CA GLY A 86 5.16 -2.42 20.13
C GLY A 86 6.53 -1.78 20.42
N ASP A 87 7.48 -1.89 19.48
CA ASP A 87 8.76 -1.18 19.47
C ASP A 87 8.59 0.20 18.82
N GLU A 88 8.66 1.26 19.62
CA GLU A 88 8.42 2.61 19.14
C GLU A 88 9.49 3.13 18.18
N THR A 89 10.61 2.43 17.99
CA THR A 89 11.68 2.81 17.04
C THR A 89 11.51 2.16 15.68
N ALA A 90 10.71 1.09 15.58
CA ALA A 90 10.60 0.25 14.38
C ALA A 90 9.56 0.71 13.34
N GLN A 91 8.90 1.86 13.52
CA GLN A 91 7.97 2.46 12.55
C GLN A 91 6.92 1.45 12.00
N LEU A 92 6.93 1.15 10.69
CA LEU A 92 5.99 0.21 10.05
C LEU A 92 6.25 -1.27 10.38
N GLN A 93 7.26 -1.52 11.21
CA GLN A 93 7.58 -2.82 11.79
C GLN A 93 7.43 -2.82 13.32
N VAL A 94 6.68 -1.85 13.90
CA VAL A 94 6.43 -1.71 15.36
C VAL A 94 6.06 -3.03 16.06
N LEU A 95 5.38 -3.95 15.38
CA LEU A 95 4.96 -5.22 15.97
C LEU A 95 5.87 -6.42 15.63
N ALA A 96 6.92 -6.26 14.82
CA ALA A 96 7.67 -7.38 14.24
C ALA A 96 8.38 -8.30 15.25
N HIS A 97 8.71 -7.79 16.44
CA HIS A 97 9.49 -8.51 17.46
C HIS A 97 8.72 -8.77 18.75
N MET A 98 7.38 -8.78 18.68
CA MET A 98 6.54 -9.09 19.84
C MET A 98 6.81 -10.50 20.37
N GLN A 99 6.96 -10.61 21.69
CA GLN A 99 7.18 -11.88 22.38
C GLN A 99 5.83 -12.57 22.68
N PRO A 100 5.76 -13.92 22.72
CA PRO A 100 4.52 -14.64 23.00
C PRO A 100 3.80 -14.16 24.27
N ALA A 101 4.54 -13.92 25.35
CA ALA A 101 3.97 -13.40 26.60
C ALA A 101 3.34 -12.00 26.45
N GLN A 102 3.82 -11.17 25.52
CA GLN A 102 3.19 -9.88 25.21
C GLN A 102 1.90 -10.09 24.39
N ILE A 103 1.89 -11.05 23.46
CA ILE A 103 0.71 -11.38 22.65
C ILE A 103 -0.45 -11.86 23.53
N ASP A 104 -0.16 -12.68 24.54
CA ASP A 104 -1.15 -13.18 25.48
C ASP A 104 -1.76 -12.06 26.35
N ARG A 105 -0.94 -11.07 26.74
CA ARG A 105 -1.36 -9.91 27.54
C ARG A 105 -2.26 -8.90 26.81
N ILE A 106 -2.34 -8.94 25.47
CA ILE A 106 -3.17 -8.00 24.70
C ILE A 106 -4.63 -8.09 25.14
N GLU A 107 -5.14 -9.30 25.36
CA GLU A 107 -6.52 -9.54 25.77
C GLU A 107 -6.81 -8.98 27.16
N ASP A 108 -5.88 -9.19 28.09
CA ASP A 108 -6.00 -8.72 29.47
C ASP A 108 -6.01 -7.19 29.50
N TYR A 109 -5.13 -6.55 28.71
CA TYR A 109 -5.11 -5.10 28.58
C TYR A 109 -6.41 -4.56 27.96
N LEU A 110 -6.93 -5.19 26.91
CA LEU A 110 -8.21 -4.79 26.30
C LEU A 110 -9.39 -4.86 27.26
N LYS A 111 -9.39 -5.82 28.20
CA LYS A 111 -10.44 -5.97 29.22
C LYS A 111 -10.29 -5.00 30.38
N ALA A 112 -9.05 -4.70 30.78
CA ALA A 112 -8.76 -3.89 31.96
C ALA A 112 -8.74 -2.38 31.67
N THR A 113 -8.34 -1.98 30.46
CA THR A 113 -8.05 -0.58 30.13
C THR A 113 -9.10 0.00 29.17
N PRO A 114 -9.78 1.11 29.54
CA PRO A 114 -10.68 1.80 28.63
C PRO A 114 -9.96 2.39 27.42
N ILE A 115 -10.35 1.94 26.22
CA ILE A 115 -9.93 2.51 24.93
C ILE A 115 -11.16 3.10 24.25
N LEU A 116 -11.24 4.43 24.18
CA LEU A 116 -12.32 5.13 23.48
C LEU A 116 -11.86 5.53 22.08
N VAL A 117 -12.51 4.97 21.06
CA VAL A 117 -12.28 5.33 19.65
C VAL A 117 -13.34 6.35 19.21
N LYS A 118 -12.90 7.46 18.61
CA LYS A 118 -13.75 8.52 18.04
C LYS A 118 -13.40 8.78 16.58
N HIS A 119 -14.38 9.31 15.86
CA HIS A 119 -14.18 9.80 14.50
C HIS A 119 -13.66 11.25 14.55
N ALA A 120 -12.52 11.50 13.91
CA ALA A 120 -11.97 12.84 13.73
C ALA A 120 -12.73 13.57 12.60
N GLN A 121 -13.41 14.67 12.94
CA GLN A 121 -14.16 15.49 11.98
C GLN A 121 -13.35 16.73 11.53
N ASN A 122 -12.09 16.50 11.11
CA ASN A 122 -11.17 17.57 10.70
C ASN A 122 -10.96 17.64 9.17
N GLY A 123 -11.61 16.78 8.40
CA GLY A 123 -11.49 16.74 6.93
C GLY A 123 -10.17 16.16 6.41
N ILE A 124 -9.28 15.71 7.30
CA ILE A 124 -7.99 15.12 6.93
C ILE A 124 -8.18 13.64 6.62
N MET A 125 -7.81 13.22 5.40
CA MET A 125 -8.00 11.84 4.93
C MET A 125 -7.24 10.80 5.75
N PHE A 126 -6.00 11.09 6.14
CA PHE A 126 -5.19 10.23 6.99
C PHE A 126 -4.83 10.99 8.27
N TYR A 127 -5.51 10.65 9.38
CA TYR A 127 -5.31 11.30 10.66
C TYR A 127 -5.44 10.28 11.81
N ILE A 128 -4.49 10.34 12.73
CA ILE A 128 -4.45 9.54 13.97
C ILE A 128 -4.04 10.50 15.08
N ASP A 129 -4.86 10.64 16.11
CA ASP A 129 -4.56 11.42 17.32
C ASP A 129 -4.86 10.57 18.54
N ILE A 130 -3.80 10.21 19.25
CA ILE A 130 -3.91 9.36 20.44
C ILE A 130 -3.49 10.16 21.65
N THR A 131 -4.33 10.13 22.69
CA THR A 131 -4.03 10.63 24.02
C THR A 131 -4.11 9.49 25.01
N VAL A 132 -3.08 9.36 25.85
CA VAL A 132 -2.95 8.31 26.86
C VAL A 132 -2.70 8.92 28.24
N TRP A 133 -3.20 8.27 29.28
CA TRP A 133 -3.03 8.67 30.68
C TRP A 133 -2.54 7.50 31.52
N GLY A 134 -1.71 7.76 32.52
CA GLY A 134 -1.28 6.75 33.49
C GLY A 134 -0.42 7.36 34.59
N LYS A 135 -0.56 6.87 35.83
CA LYS A 135 0.19 7.36 37.01
C LYS A 135 0.19 8.89 37.18
N GLY A 136 -0.91 9.55 36.85
CA GLY A 136 -1.05 11.02 36.95
C GLY A 136 -0.41 11.82 35.81
N HIS A 137 0.17 11.17 34.81
CA HIS A 137 0.76 11.80 33.62
C HIS A 137 -0.14 11.66 32.39
N THR A 138 0.13 12.50 31.40
CA THR A 138 -0.57 12.51 30.11
C THR A 138 0.43 12.58 28.95
N ALA A 139 0.18 11.85 27.87
CA ALA A 139 0.93 11.95 26.63
C ALA A 139 -0.01 11.96 25.43
N ARG A 140 0.26 12.82 24.45
CA ARG A 140 -0.51 12.92 23.21
C ARG A 140 0.41 12.92 22.00
N LEU A 141 -0.02 12.26 20.94
CA LEU A 141 0.70 12.19 19.67
C LEU A 141 -0.29 12.23 18.52
N ALA A 142 0.02 13.01 17.48
CA ALA A 142 -0.75 13.02 16.24
C ALA A 142 0.12 12.68 15.01
N ILE A 143 -0.41 11.84 14.14
CA ILE A 143 0.15 11.46 12.83
C ILE A 143 -0.83 11.93 11.75
N SER A 144 -0.31 12.56 10.69
CA SER A 144 -1.13 13.05 9.58
C SER A 144 -0.46 12.88 8.22
N HIS A 145 -1.28 12.78 7.18
CA HIS A 145 -0.93 12.67 5.74
C HIS A 145 -0.23 11.36 5.33
N HIS A 146 0.82 10.96 6.06
CA HIS A 146 1.59 9.73 5.82
C HIS A 146 1.67 8.88 7.10
N HIS A 147 1.81 7.56 6.92
CA HIS A 147 1.74 6.54 7.96
C HIS A 147 2.68 6.74 9.17
N THR A 148 3.82 7.42 8.99
CA THR A 148 4.83 7.65 10.02
C THR A 148 5.09 9.14 10.30
N ASN A 149 4.37 10.04 9.65
CA ASN A 149 4.61 11.48 9.78
C ASN A 149 3.96 12.05 11.04
N ILE A 150 4.73 12.06 12.13
CA ILE A 150 4.33 12.67 13.40
C ILE A 150 4.30 14.20 13.23
N ILE A 151 3.12 14.80 13.45
CA ILE A 151 2.88 16.23 13.38
C ILE A 151 2.75 16.89 14.75
N ARG A 152 2.48 16.11 15.81
CA ARG A 152 2.40 16.65 17.17
C ARG A 152 2.88 15.64 18.21
N ILE A 153 3.62 16.14 19.21
CA ILE A 153 4.03 15.41 20.41
C ILE A 153 3.82 16.33 21.62
N GLU A 154 3.12 15.84 22.64
CA GLU A 154 2.82 16.59 23.85
C GLU A 154 2.91 15.68 25.09
N LYS A 155 3.51 16.17 26.18
CA LYS A 155 3.60 15.48 27.48
C LYS A 155 3.22 16.43 28.60
N ASP A 156 2.27 16.04 29.44
CA ASP A 156 1.79 16.82 30.59
C ASP A 156 1.43 18.28 30.22
N GLY A 157 0.80 18.46 29.04
CA GLY A 157 0.45 19.78 28.49
C GLY A 157 1.61 20.55 27.85
N CYS A 158 2.85 20.05 27.93
CA CYS A 158 4.01 20.65 27.28
C CYS A 158 4.18 20.11 25.86
N VAL A 159 4.10 21.00 24.87
CA VAL A 159 4.26 20.67 23.45
C VAL A 159 5.74 20.52 23.11
N LEU A 160 6.14 19.32 22.71
CA LEU A 160 7.52 18.98 22.34
C LEU A 160 7.75 19.08 20.83
N LEU A 161 6.70 18.90 20.03
CA LEU A 161 6.72 19.02 18.58
C LEU A 161 5.36 19.47 18.09
N ASP A 162 5.34 20.43 17.17
CA ASP A 162 4.14 20.94 16.50
C ASP A 162 4.52 21.35 15.06
N LYS A 163 4.24 20.48 14.09
CA LYS A 163 4.47 20.77 12.66
C LYS A 163 3.21 21.37 12.08
N THR A 164 3.34 22.51 11.40
CA THR A 164 2.25 23.08 10.59
C THR A 164 1.97 22.21 9.36
N GLU A 165 0.74 22.27 8.82
CA GLU A 165 0.33 21.47 7.65
C GLU A 165 1.26 21.69 6.44
N ASP A 166 1.72 22.92 6.19
CA ASP A 166 2.65 23.24 5.08
C ASP A 166 4.03 22.56 5.23
N ALA A 167 4.54 22.42 6.47
CA ALA A 167 5.78 21.71 6.74
C ALA A 167 5.62 20.18 6.64
N SER A 168 4.38 19.68 6.68
CA SER A 168 4.07 18.25 6.70
C SER A 168 4.03 17.63 5.30
N ALA A 169 3.62 18.40 4.27
CA ALA A 169 3.62 18.00 2.86
C ALA A 169 5.04 17.86 2.25
N GLN A 170 6.06 18.43 2.91
CA GLN A 170 7.46 18.41 2.45
C GLN A 170 8.30 17.23 3.00
N ASN A 171 7.70 16.23 3.65
CA ASN A 171 8.47 15.11 4.24
C ASN A 171 8.92 14.04 3.23
N THR A 172 8.62 14.20 1.94
CA THR A 172 9.25 13.39 0.89
C THR A 172 10.47 14.12 0.37
N SER A 173 11.65 13.50 0.49
CA SER A 173 12.90 14.08 -0.03
C SER A 173 12.90 14.15 -1.56
N ALA A 174 12.14 13.26 -2.21
CA ALA A 174 12.00 13.21 -3.66
C ALA A 174 10.66 13.80 -4.15
N ASP A 175 10.76 14.71 -5.12
CA ASP A 175 9.64 15.39 -5.77
C ASP A 175 8.96 14.47 -6.79
N ARG A 176 7.72 14.05 -6.50
CA ARG A 176 6.93 13.18 -7.40
C ARG A 176 6.32 13.94 -8.58
N SER A 177 6.35 15.28 -8.60
CA SER A 177 5.82 16.08 -9.72
C SER A 177 6.65 15.92 -11.01
N VAL A 178 7.87 15.40 -10.89
CA VAL A 178 8.75 15.10 -12.03
C VAL A 178 8.33 13.86 -12.82
N LEU A 179 7.42 13.03 -12.28
CA LEU A 179 7.00 11.79 -12.91
C LEU A 179 6.14 12.07 -14.15
N SER A 180 6.51 11.39 -15.24
CA SER A 180 5.71 11.24 -16.46
C SER A 180 6.00 9.88 -17.06
N VAL A 181 5.09 9.32 -17.86
CA VAL A 181 5.28 8.01 -18.52
C VAL A 181 6.51 8.05 -19.44
N GLU A 182 6.76 9.18 -20.11
CA GLU A 182 7.97 9.40 -20.92
C GLU A 182 9.24 9.40 -20.05
N GLY A 183 9.28 10.18 -18.98
CA GLY A 183 10.44 10.22 -18.09
C GLY A 183 10.69 8.88 -17.38
N ILE A 184 9.64 8.13 -17.07
CA ILE A 184 9.74 6.74 -16.54
C ILE A 184 10.37 5.83 -17.57
N TRP A 185 9.92 5.87 -18.82
CA TRP A 185 10.49 5.08 -19.90
C TRP A 185 11.98 5.40 -20.10
N ASP A 186 12.36 6.68 -20.10
CA ASP A 186 13.75 7.11 -20.21
C ASP A 186 14.60 6.64 -19.03
N TYR A 187 14.08 6.74 -17.80
CA TYR A 187 14.78 6.29 -16.61
C TYR A 187 14.96 4.77 -16.60
N VAL A 188 13.92 3.98 -16.89
CA VAL A 188 13.96 2.51 -16.96
C VAL A 188 15.04 2.03 -17.93
N ASN A 189 15.21 2.71 -19.06
CA ASN A 189 16.20 2.36 -20.09
C ASN A 189 17.61 2.89 -19.81
N SER A 190 17.81 3.69 -18.75
CA SER A 190 19.12 4.29 -18.44
C SER A 190 19.60 4.09 -17.01
N VAL A 191 18.74 3.61 -16.11
CA VAL A 191 19.09 3.31 -14.72
C VAL A 191 20.20 2.26 -14.67
N ALA A 192 21.22 2.56 -13.87
CA ALA A 192 22.25 1.61 -13.49
C ALA A 192 21.67 0.70 -12.39
N LEU A 193 21.71 -0.62 -12.60
CA LEU A 193 20.99 -1.56 -11.74
C LEU A 193 21.47 -1.50 -10.29
N GLU A 194 22.74 -1.19 -10.06
CA GLU A 194 23.32 -1.05 -8.73
C GLU A 194 22.70 0.10 -7.91
N ASP A 195 22.07 1.10 -8.54
CA ASP A 195 21.44 2.20 -7.82
C ASP A 195 20.08 1.82 -7.22
N VAL A 196 19.45 0.78 -7.77
CA VAL A 196 18.11 0.28 -7.39
C VAL A 196 18.13 -1.15 -6.85
N SER A 197 19.26 -1.85 -6.92
CA SER A 197 19.34 -3.29 -6.65
C SER A 197 18.86 -3.67 -5.26
N ASP A 198 19.22 -2.88 -4.25
CA ASP A 198 18.86 -3.17 -2.85
C ASP A 198 17.36 -3.06 -2.60
N ALA A 199 16.69 -2.11 -3.25
CA ALA A 199 15.25 -1.91 -3.12
C ALA A 199 14.49 -3.02 -3.86
N ILE A 200 14.87 -3.29 -5.11
CA ILE A 200 14.22 -4.28 -5.97
C ILE A 200 14.47 -5.71 -5.46
N SER A 201 15.69 -6.06 -5.06
CA SER A 201 15.99 -7.39 -4.50
C SER A 201 15.18 -7.68 -3.24
N ARG A 202 15.10 -6.72 -2.31
CA ARG A 202 14.27 -6.83 -1.10
C ARG A 202 12.78 -6.97 -1.44
N GLN A 203 12.31 -6.21 -2.44
CA GLN A 203 10.93 -6.31 -2.92
C GLN A 203 10.63 -7.72 -3.43
N ILE A 204 11.52 -8.29 -4.26
CA ILE A 204 11.40 -9.66 -4.77
C ILE A 204 11.37 -10.65 -3.60
N GLU A 205 12.32 -10.56 -2.68
CA GLU A 205 12.47 -11.50 -1.57
C GLU A 205 11.21 -11.56 -0.71
N TYR A 206 10.76 -10.42 -0.20
CA TYR A 206 9.68 -10.36 0.79
C TYR A 206 8.33 -10.68 0.15
N ASN A 207 8.05 -10.11 -1.03
CA ASN A 207 6.78 -10.34 -1.70
C ASN A 207 6.67 -11.80 -2.20
N SER A 208 7.78 -12.41 -2.63
CA SER A 208 7.82 -13.83 -3.01
C SER A 208 7.60 -14.74 -1.80
N ALA A 209 8.18 -14.42 -0.64
CA ALA A 209 7.95 -15.18 0.59
C ALA A 209 6.46 -15.18 0.98
N LEU A 210 5.81 -14.02 0.93
CA LEU A 210 4.37 -13.90 1.17
C LEU A 210 3.51 -14.66 0.15
N ALA A 211 3.83 -14.55 -1.14
CA ALA A 211 3.10 -15.28 -2.18
C ALA A 211 3.23 -16.80 -2.00
N LYS A 212 4.43 -17.29 -1.70
CA LYS A 212 4.69 -18.71 -1.40
C LYS A 212 3.92 -19.18 -0.18
N GLU A 213 3.89 -18.38 0.87
CA GLU A 213 3.12 -18.65 2.09
C GLU A 213 1.62 -18.77 1.78
N GLY A 214 1.08 -17.82 1.01
CA GLY A 214 -0.32 -17.82 0.57
C GLY A 214 -0.73 -18.99 -0.33
N LEU A 215 0.20 -19.53 -1.13
CA LEU A 215 -0.04 -20.68 -1.98
C LEU A 215 0.07 -22.01 -1.21
N THR A 216 0.97 -22.06 -0.23
CA THR A 216 1.27 -23.27 0.56
C THR A 216 0.22 -23.51 1.63
N ASN A 217 -0.08 -22.47 2.41
CA ASN A 217 -0.96 -22.53 3.58
C ASN A 217 -2.35 -21.98 3.26
N ARG A 218 -3.31 -22.22 4.16
CA ARG A 218 -4.71 -21.79 3.96
C ARG A 218 -4.92 -20.42 4.61
N TRP A 219 -5.12 -19.41 3.78
CA TRP A 219 -5.34 -18.05 4.23
C TRP A 219 -6.61 -17.45 3.60
N GLY A 220 -7.38 -16.71 4.40
CA GLY A 220 -8.50 -15.92 3.91
C GLY A 220 -9.47 -16.69 3.00
N ALA A 221 -9.76 -16.09 1.84
CA ALA A 221 -10.64 -16.66 0.83
C ALA A 221 -9.91 -17.61 -0.14
N GLN A 222 -8.58 -17.78 0.00
CA GLN A 222 -7.75 -18.68 -0.79
C GLN A 222 -7.85 -18.43 -2.31
N ILE A 223 -8.06 -17.19 -2.71
CA ILE A 223 -8.19 -16.78 -4.12
C ILE A 223 -6.95 -17.19 -4.91
N GLY A 224 -5.77 -16.99 -4.34
CA GLY A 224 -4.51 -17.40 -4.98
C GLY A 224 -4.48 -18.89 -5.30
N ARG A 225 -4.85 -19.74 -4.33
CA ARG A 225 -4.87 -21.20 -4.48
C ARG A 225 -5.94 -21.67 -5.46
N ILE A 226 -7.16 -21.12 -5.38
CA ILE A 226 -8.25 -21.44 -6.31
C ILE A 226 -7.83 -21.11 -7.74
N THR A 227 -7.25 -19.92 -7.94
CA THR A 227 -6.77 -19.48 -9.26
C THR A 227 -5.64 -20.37 -9.76
N GLN A 228 -4.69 -20.75 -8.89
CA GLN A 228 -3.58 -21.65 -9.26
C GLN A 228 -4.09 -23.04 -9.68
N GLN A 229 -5.03 -23.62 -8.94
CA GLN A 229 -5.62 -24.93 -9.24
C GLN A 229 -6.35 -24.96 -10.59
N GLN A 230 -6.95 -23.83 -10.97
CA GLN A 230 -7.65 -23.68 -12.24
C GLN A 230 -6.75 -23.23 -13.40
N SER A 231 -5.48 -22.89 -13.13
CA SER A 231 -4.59 -22.30 -14.12
C SER A 231 -4.28 -23.21 -15.30
N ASN A 232 -4.22 -24.53 -15.07
CA ASN A 232 -3.76 -25.52 -16.07
C ASN A 232 -2.43 -25.11 -16.75
N GLY A 233 -1.55 -24.39 -16.03
CA GLY A 233 -0.29 -23.88 -16.57
C GLY A 233 -0.38 -22.56 -17.35
N ASP A 234 -1.56 -21.93 -17.46
CA ASP A 234 -1.69 -20.59 -18.06
C ASP A 234 -0.94 -19.56 -17.19
N VAL A 235 0.12 -18.98 -17.75
CA VAL A 235 0.97 -17.97 -17.11
C VAL A 235 0.17 -16.76 -16.61
N ARG A 236 -0.92 -16.36 -17.30
CA ARG A 236 -1.78 -15.26 -16.85
C ARG A 236 -2.47 -15.61 -15.54
N MET A 237 -2.99 -16.83 -15.44
CA MET A 237 -3.65 -17.30 -14.23
C MET A 237 -2.63 -17.51 -13.10
N LEU A 238 -1.42 -17.98 -13.39
CA LEU A 238 -0.35 -18.10 -12.42
C LEU A 238 0.10 -16.74 -11.87
N ALA A 239 0.22 -15.72 -12.74
CA ALA A 239 0.56 -14.36 -12.36
C ALA A 239 -0.50 -13.76 -11.41
N ARG A 240 -1.79 -13.94 -11.74
CA ARG A 240 -2.92 -13.56 -10.87
C ARG A 240 -2.91 -14.32 -9.55
N ALA A 241 -2.65 -15.63 -9.60
CA ALA A 241 -2.62 -16.50 -8.43
C ALA A 241 -1.52 -16.08 -7.45
N ALA A 242 -0.31 -15.80 -7.93
CA ALA A 242 0.82 -15.41 -7.10
C ALA A 242 0.55 -14.10 -6.35
N ALA A 243 0.04 -13.07 -7.05
CA ALA A 243 -0.29 -11.79 -6.43
C ALA A 243 -1.45 -11.92 -5.41
N ALA A 244 -2.51 -12.66 -5.78
CA ALA A 244 -3.66 -12.88 -4.90
C ALA A 244 -3.27 -13.68 -3.64
N ALA A 245 -2.40 -14.69 -3.77
CA ALA A 245 -1.93 -15.49 -2.65
C ALA A 245 -1.17 -14.65 -1.60
N GLY A 246 -0.27 -13.76 -2.05
CA GLY A 246 0.43 -12.85 -1.13
C GLY A 246 -0.54 -11.97 -0.35
N SER A 247 -1.60 -11.48 -1.00
CA SER A 247 -2.66 -10.73 -0.32
C SER A 247 -3.52 -11.59 0.60
N ASP A 248 -3.81 -12.85 0.23
CA ASP A 248 -4.53 -13.78 1.10
C ASP A 248 -3.77 -13.95 2.41
N ALA A 249 -2.46 -14.22 2.36
CA ALA A 249 -1.64 -14.32 3.57
C ALA A 249 -1.62 -13.00 4.36
N ARG A 250 -1.24 -11.89 3.72
CA ARG A 250 -1.05 -10.59 4.37
C ARG A 250 -2.31 -10.05 5.04
N MET A 251 -3.45 -10.05 4.34
CA MET A 251 -4.70 -9.47 4.86
C MET A 251 -5.34 -10.30 5.97
N ASN A 252 -4.85 -11.52 6.19
CA ASN A 252 -5.35 -12.42 7.21
C ASN A 252 -4.29 -12.68 8.30
N GLY A 253 -3.34 -11.77 8.47
CA GLY A 253 -2.48 -11.70 9.65
C GLY A 253 -1.17 -12.47 9.55
N CYS A 254 -0.74 -12.88 8.34
CA CYS A 254 0.60 -13.42 8.15
C CYS A 254 1.67 -12.45 8.66
N GLU A 255 2.66 -12.98 9.37
CA GLU A 255 3.73 -12.24 10.03
C GLU A 255 4.89 -11.93 9.09
N LEU A 256 4.88 -12.43 7.85
CA LEU A 256 5.92 -12.08 6.88
C LEU A 256 5.75 -10.62 6.42
N PRO A 257 6.85 -9.86 6.29
CA PRO A 257 6.79 -8.49 5.81
C PRO A 257 6.45 -8.46 4.32
N ALA A 258 5.81 -7.38 3.87
CA ALA A 258 5.71 -7.01 2.47
C ALA A 258 6.57 -5.78 2.20
N VAL A 259 7.20 -5.69 1.04
CA VAL A 259 7.67 -4.38 0.56
C VAL A 259 6.48 -3.64 0.01
N ILE A 260 6.21 -2.46 0.58
CA ILE A 260 5.08 -1.62 0.17
C ILE A 260 5.38 -0.89 -1.13
N LEU A 261 4.32 -0.35 -1.74
CA LEU A 261 4.39 0.57 -2.87
C LEU A 261 3.21 1.53 -2.75
N SER A 262 3.44 2.83 -2.83
CA SER A 262 2.38 3.85 -2.64
C SER A 262 1.60 3.63 -1.33
N GLY A 263 2.34 3.35 -0.25
CA GLY A 263 1.76 3.14 1.08
C GLY A 263 1.12 1.77 1.33
N SER A 264 1.16 0.81 0.40
CA SER A 264 0.46 -0.48 0.57
C SER A 264 1.28 -1.69 0.13
N GLY A 265 1.40 -2.69 1.02
CA GLY A 265 2.00 -3.99 0.69
C GLY A 265 1.22 -4.77 -0.36
N ASN A 266 -0.10 -4.60 -0.45
CA ASN A 266 -0.90 -5.24 -1.50
C ASN A 266 -0.56 -4.66 -2.87
N GLN A 267 -0.29 -3.35 -2.96
CA GLN A 267 0.17 -2.73 -4.19
C GLN A 267 1.58 -3.23 -4.55
N GLY A 268 2.48 -3.32 -3.58
CA GLY A 268 3.81 -3.91 -3.78
C GLY A 268 3.74 -5.34 -4.34
N ILE A 269 3.01 -6.24 -3.67
CA ILE A 269 2.80 -7.62 -4.14
C ILE A 269 2.20 -7.66 -5.56
N THR A 270 1.23 -6.78 -5.83
CA THR A 270 0.56 -6.71 -7.15
C THR A 270 1.51 -6.24 -8.24
N ALA A 271 2.39 -5.28 -7.96
CA ALA A 271 3.37 -4.75 -8.92
C ALA A 271 4.53 -5.72 -9.17
N THR A 272 4.90 -6.54 -8.17
CA THR A 272 6.06 -7.45 -8.24
C THR A 272 5.71 -8.84 -8.78
N MET A 273 4.74 -9.53 -8.17
CA MET A 273 4.56 -10.97 -8.38
C MET A 273 4.19 -11.37 -9.81
N PRO A 274 3.30 -10.64 -10.52
CA PRO A 274 2.98 -10.97 -11.91
C PRO A 274 4.22 -10.86 -12.82
N VAL A 275 5.05 -9.84 -12.61
CA VAL A 275 6.27 -9.62 -13.39
C VAL A 275 7.28 -10.75 -13.16
N LEU A 276 7.45 -11.21 -11.91
CA LEU A 276 8.30 -12.36 -11.59
C LEU A 276 7.84 -13.65 -12.29
N VAL A 277 6.54 -13.94 -12.23
CA VAL A 277 5.98 -15.14 -12.88
C VAL A 277 6.22 -15.12 -14.39
N TYR A 278 6.07 -13.96 -15.03
CA TYR A 278 6.34 -13.81 -16.46
C TYR A 278 7.84 -13.86 -16.79
N ALA A 279 8.70 -13.26 -15.98
CA ALA A 279 10.15 -13.31 -16.19
C ALA A 279 10.66 -14.76 -16.14
N GLU A 280 10.17 -15.56 -15.19
CA GLU A 280 10.49 -16.98 -15.10
C GLU A 280 9.97 -17.75 -16.33
N HIS A 281 8.71 -17.52 -16.71
CA HIS A 281 8.10 -18.16 -17.88
C HIS A 281 8.82 -17.84 -19.20
N LEU A 282 9.30 -16.61 -19.36
CA LEU A 282 9.99 -16.13 -20.56
C LEU A 282 11.50 -16.42 -20.54
N GLY A 283 12.05 -16.91 -19.44
CA GLY A 283 13.50 -17.07 -19.27
C GLY A 283 14.26 -15.74 -19.33
N SER A 284 13.65 -14.67 -18.82
CA SER A 284 14.23 -13.32 -18.87
C SER A 284 15.51 -13.22 -18.05
N THR A 285 16.43 -12.37 -18.51
CA THR A 285 17.66 -12.06 -17.79
C THR A 285 17.39 -11.27 -16.51
N HIS A 286 18.36 -11.28 -15.59
CA HIS A 286 18.31 -10.49 -14.36
C HIS A 286 18.10 -9.00 -14.64
N GLU A 287 18.79 -8.46 -15.65
CA GLU A 287 18.64 -7.05 -16.05
C GLU A 287 17.24 -6.75 -16.57
N GLN A 288 16.68 -7.60 -17.44
CA GLN A 288 15.31 -7.42 -17.94
C GLN A 288 14.29 -7.45 -16.81
N LEU A 289 14.43 -8.38 -15.86
CA LEU A 289 13.55 -8.46 -14.69
C LEU A 289 13.62 -7.18 -13.85
N TYR A 290 14.81 -6.69 -13.54
CA TYR A 290 14.97 -5.50 -12.70
C TYR A 290 14.40 -4.25 -13.37
N ARG A 291 14.66 -4.06 -14.66
CA ARG A 291 14.07 -2.95 -15.43
C ARG A 291 12.54 -3.04 -15.51
N ALA A 292 12.00 -4.24 -15.70
CA ALA A 292 10.55 -4.46 -15.72
C ALA A 292 9.88 -4.16 -14.37
N LEU A 293 10.53 -4.52 -13.26
CA LEU A 293 10.04 -4.18 -11.92
C LEU A 293 10.11 -2.67 -11.65
N VAL A 294 11.21 -2.01 -12.01
CA VAL A 294 11.33 -0.55 -11.93
C VAL A 294 10.22 0.16 -12.73
N LEU A 295 9.91 -0.32 -13.93
CA LEU A 295 8.80 0.21 -14.74
C LEU A 295 7.46 0.00 -14.03
N SER A 296 7.20 -1.22 -13.54
CA SER A 296 5.97 -1.56 -12.81
C SER A 296 5.75 -0.66 -11.60
N ASP A 297 6.79 -0.46 -10.80
CA ASP A 297 6.75 0.35 -9.59
C ASP A 297 6.52 1.83 -9.90
N LEU A 298 7.29 2.41 -10.82
CA LEU A 298 7.18 3.83 -11.16
C LEU A 298 5.86 4.17 -11.85
N VAL A 299 5.35 3.31 -12.74
CA VAL A 299 4.03 3.50 -13.35
C VAL A 299 2.94 3.45 -12.27
N THR A 300 3.06 2.57 -11.29
CA THR A 300 2.14 2.51 -10.14
C THR A 300 2.19 3.81 -9.33
N ILE A 301 3.40 4.27 -8.99
CA ILE A 301 3.60 5.50 -8.20
C ILE A 301 3.06 6.72 -8.93
N HIS A 302 3.31 6.85 -10.24
CA HIS A 302 2.83 7.98 -11.04
C HIS A 302 1.30 8.09 -10.99
N GLN A 303 0.60 6.97 -11.25
CA GLN A 303 -0.86 6.93 -11.17
C GLN A 303 -1.36 7.24 -9.74
N LYS A 304 -0.70 6.72 -8.71
CA LYS A 304 -1.12 6.92 -7.32
C LYS A 304 -0.85 8.31 -6.78
N THR A 305 0.17 9.01 -7.30
CA THR A 305 0.53 10.37 -6.88
C THR A 305 -0.63 11.33 -7.11
N GLY A 306 -1.33 11.23 -8.25
CA GLY A 306 -2.50 12.07 -8.56
C GLY A 306 -3.75 11.77 -7.72
N ILE A 307 -3.82 10.58 -7.10
CA ILE A 307 -4.96 10.11 -6.29
C ILE A 307 -4.78 10.46 -4.80
N GLY A 308 -3.56 10.31 -4.27
CA GLY A 308 -3.24 10.51 -2.86
C GLY A 308 -3.04 9.19 -2.08
N SER A 309 -2.69 9.32 -0.79
CA SER A 309 -2.32 8.19 0.08
C SER A 309 -3.50 7.29 0.44
N VAL A 310 -4.70 7.86 0.64
CA VAL A 310 -5.91 7.09 0.93
C VAL A 310 -7.12 7.61 0.13
N SER A 311 -7.91 6.68 -0.41
CA SER A 311 -9.11 6.96 -1.21
C SER A 311 -10.10 5.79 -1.12
N ALA A 312 -11.34 5.98 -1.59
CA ALA A 312 -12.26 4.90 -1.92
C ALA A 312 -11.92 4.21 -3.26
N PHE A 313 -10.92 4.69 -4.00
CA PHE A 313 -10.34 4.00 -5.15
C PHE A 313 -9.39 2.88 -4.69
N CYS A 314 -9.52 1.68 -5.26
CA CYS A 314 -8.60 0.58 -4.95
C CYS A 314 -7.27 0.76 -5.68
N GLY A 315 -6.21 1.12 -4.93
CA GLY A 315 -4.87 1.29 -5.48
C GLY A 315 -4.27 0.03 -6.14
N ALA A 316 -4.83 -1.16 -5.89
CA ALA A 316 -4.46 -2.37 -6.61
C ALA A 316 -4.66 -2.24 -8.13
N VAL A 317 -5.59 -1.40 -8.59
CA VAL A 317 -5.78 -1.10 -10.01
C VAL A 317 -4.50 -0.48 -10.60
N CYS A 318 -3.94 0.55 -9.97
CA CYS A 318 -2.70 1.18 -10.43
C CYS A 318 -1.53 0.19 -10.45
N ALA A 319 -1.44 -0.66 -9.42
CA ALA A 319 -0.41 -1.70 -9.34
C ALA A 319 -0.58 -2.80 -10.40
N GLY A 320 -1.83 -3.18 -10.72
CA GLY A 320 -2.13 -4.12 -11.80
C GLY A 320 -1.78 -3.54 -13.18
N VAL A 321 -2.05 -2.25 -13.39
CA VAL A 321 -1.61 -1.52 -14.59
C VAL A 321 -0.08 -1.50 -14.69
N GLY A 322 0.62 -1.18 -13.60
CA GLY A 322 2.08 -1.22 -13.52
C GLY A 322 2.63 -2.61 -13.86
N ALA A 323 2.05 -3.66 -13.26
CA ALA A 323 2.42 -5.04 -13.55
C ALA A 323 2.20 -5.41 -15.02
N GLY A 324 1.10 -4.96 -15.63
CA GLY A 324 0.86 -5.08 -17.07
C GLY A 324 1.96 -4.43 -17.92
N CYS A 325 2.43 -3.24 -17.52
CA CYS A 325 3.54 -2.56 -18.19
C CYS A 325 4.87 -3.30 -18.02
N GLY A 326 5.16 -3.81 -16.82
CA GLY A 326 6.34 -4.65 -16.58
C GLY A 326 6.32 -5.94 -17.43
N ILE A 327 5.16 -6.60 -17.53
CA ILE A 327 4.96 -7.77 -18.39
C ILE A 327 5.15 -7.41 -19.87
N ALA A 328 4.59 -6.29 -20.33
CA ALA A 328 4.76 -5.80 -21.69
C ALA A 328 6.26 -5.56 -22.00
N TYR A 329 6.99 -4.92 -21.08
CA TYR A 329 8.44 -4.69 -21.22
C TYR A 329 9.23 -6.00 -21.37
N LEU A 330 8.91 -7.03 -20.56
CA LEU A 330 9.55 -8.35 -20.69
C LEU A 330 9.28 -9.02 -22.05
N GLN A 331 8.18 -8.66 -22.71
CA GLN A 331 7.82 -9.15 -24.04
C GLN A 331 8.37 -8.27 -25.19
N GLY A 332 9.23 -7.28 -24.88
CA GLY A 332 9.88 -6.44 -25.89
C GLY A 332 8.99 -5.29 -26.40
N ALA A 333 7.98 -4.89 -25.64
CA ALA A 333 7.13 -3.74 -25.95
C ALA A 333 7.94 -2.43 -26.00
N ASP A 334 7.54 -1.52 -26.88
CA ASP A 334 8.05 -0.15 -26.95
C ASP A 334 7.21 0.83 -26.12
N TYR A 335 7.61 2.11 -26.14
CA TYR A 335 6.95 3.19 -25.42
C TYR A 335 5.45 3.33 -25.74
N ASP A 336 5.07 3.19 -27.01
CA ASP A 336 3.68 3.35 -27.44
C ASP A 336 2.83 2.21 -26.86
N VAL A 337 3.34 0.98 -26.89
CA VAL A 337 2.67 -0.17 -26.26
C VAL A 337 2.49 0.04 -24.75
N ILE A 338 3.49 0.60 -24.05
CA ILE A 338 3.36 0.93 -22.62
C ILE A 338 2.26 1.97 -22.40
N CYS A 339 2.25 3.05 -23.18
CA CYS A 339 1.22 4.10 -23.08
C CYS A 339 -0.19 3.53 -23.24
N HIS A 340 -0.40 2.69 -24.25
CA HIS A 340 -1.70 2.09 -24.51
C HIS A 340 -2.07 0.98 -23.51
N THR A 341 -1.09 0.27 -22.95
CA THR A 341 -1.32 -0.66 -21.84
C THR A 341 -1.93 0.07 -20.64
N ILE A 342 -1.36 1.23 -20.28
CA ILE A 342 -1.88 2.07 -19.18
C ILE A 342 -3.30 2.54 -19.47
N VAL A 343 -3.51 3.15 -20.65
CA VAL A 343 -4.82 3.69 -21.04
C VAL A 343 -5.88 2.59 -21.02
N ASN A 344 -5.58 1.43 -21.60
CA ASN A 344 -6.55 0.36 -21.73
C ASN A 344 -6.90 -0.26 -20.37
N ALA A 345 -5.90 -0.57 -19.55
CA ALA A 345 -6.12 -1.18 -18.25
C ALA A 345 -6.89 -0.24 -17.29
N LEU A 346 -6.59 1.07 -17.34
CA LEU A 346 -7.36 2.07 -16.60
C LEU A 346 -8.81 2.16 -17.10
N ALA A 347 -9.04 2.17 -18.41
CA ALA A 347 -10.40 2.19 -18.95
C ALA A 347 -11.24 0.98 -18.49
N ILE A 348 -10.61 -0.19 -18.33
CA ILE A 348 -11.27 -1.43 -17.90
C ILE A 348 -11.72 -1.37 -16.43
N LEU A 349 -10.88 -0.84 -15.52
CA LEU A 349 -11.03 -1.12 -14.08
C LEU A 349 -11.03 0.11 -13.15
N SER A 350 -11.05 1.34 -13.67
CA SER A 350 -10.97 2.58 -12.87
C SER A 350 -12.18 2.87 -11.94
N GLY A 351 -13.09 1.91 -11.73
CA GLY A 351 -14.22 2.02 -10.80
C GLY A 351 -14.13 1.11 -9.56
N MET A 352 -13.04 0.36 -9.38
CA MET A 352 -12.94 -0.61 -8.29
C MET A 352 -12.88 0.09 -6.92
N LEU A 353 -13.86 -0.20 -6.06
CA LEU A 353 -13.97 0.39 -4.73
C LEU A 353 -13.00 -0.22 -3.71
N CYS A 354 -12.52 0.61 -2.79
CA CYS A 354 -11.76 0.26 -1.60
C CYS A 354 -12.59 0.53 -0.35
N ASP A 355 -13.19 -0.53 0.17
CA ASP A 355 -14.06 -0.58 1.34
C ASP A 355 -13.34 -1.22 2.56
N GLY A 356 -12.03 -1.02 2.65
CA GLY A 356 -11.20 -1.48 3.76
C GLY A 356 -10.48 -2.82 3.54
N ALA A 357 -9.46 -3.05 4.36
CA ALA A 357 -8.61 -4.22 4.28
C ALA A 357 -9.30 -5.48 4.82
N LYS A 358 -9.35 -6.52 3.99
CA LYS A 358 -10.02 -7.79 4.27
C LYS A 358 -9.68 -8.84 3.20
N SER A 359 -10.14 -10.07 3.39
CA SER A 359 -9.85 -11.20 2.51
C SER A 359 -10.26 -10.98 1.04
N SER A 360 -11.27 -10.15 0.76
CA SER A 360 -11.67 -9.82 -0.62
C SER A 360 -10.64 -8.98 -1.40
N CYS A 361 -9.62 -8.42 -0.74
CA CYS A 361 -8.51 -7.75 -1.42
C CYS A 361 -7.79 -8.69 -2.40
N ALA A 362 -7.67 -9.98 -2.09
CA ALA A 362 -7.02 -10.95 -2.96
C ALA A 362 -7.77 -11.11 -4.31
N ALA A 363 -9.10 -11.11 -4.30
CA ALA A 363 -9.92 -11.14 -5.51
C ALA A 363 -9.78 -9.85 -6.34
N LYS A 364 -9.77 -8.70 -5.66
CA LYS A 364 -9.57 -7.39 -6.30
C LYS A 364 -8.20 -7.29 -6.99
N ILE A 365 -7.16 -7.81 -6.34
CA ILE A 365 -5.81 -7.89 -6.92
C ILE A 365 -5.77 -8.82 -8.13
N SER A 366 -6.38 -10.01 -8.05
CA SER A 366 -6.49 -10.92 -9.20
C SER A 366 -7.14 -10.24 -10.40
N ALA A 367 -8.23 -9.49 -10.20
CA ALA A 367 -8.90 -8.73 -11.26
C ALA A 367 -8.05 -7.55 -11.79
N ALA A 368 -7.29 -6.87 -10.92
CA ALA A 368 -6.41 -5.79 -11.33
C ALA A 368 -5.24 -6.26 -12.20
N VAL A 369 -4.61 -7.38 -11.84
CA VAL A 369 -3.57 -8.02 -12.66
C VAL A 369 -4.13 -8.45 -14.01
N ASP A 370 -5.33 -9.04 -14.02
CA ASP A 370 -6.03 -9.44 -15.25
C ASP A 370 -6.28 -8.25 -16.19
N ALA A 371 -6.76 -7.12 -15.65
CA ALA A 371 -6.98 -5.90 -16.43
C ALA A 371 -5.67 -5.31 -16.99
N GLY A 372 -4.57 -5.34 -16.23
CA GLY A 372 -3.25 -4.93 -16.70
C GLY A 372 -2.76 -5.77 -17.88
N ILE A 373 -2.83 -7.09 -17.76
CA ILE A 373 -2.47 -8.04 -18.82
C ILE A 373 -3.37 -7.85 -20.05
N MET A 374 -4.67 -7.67 -19.84
CA MET A 374 -5.63 -7.45 -20.93
C MET A 374 -5.36 -6.13 -21.65
N GLY A 375 -5.00 -5.07 -20.94
CA GLY A 375 -4.66 -3.77 -21.53
C GLY A 375 -3.51 -3.86 -22.54
N TYR A 376 -2.47 -4.62 -22.19
CA TYR A 376 -1.37 -4.95 -23.10
C TYR A 376 -1.83 -5.86 -24.26
N THR A 377 -2.54 -6.94 -23.95
CA THR A 377 -3.00 -7.93 -24.94
C THR A 377 -3.87 -7.29 -26.02
N MET A 378 -4.74 -6.36 -25.65
CA MET A 378 -5.57 -5.59 -26.58
C MET A 378 -4.71 -4.83 -27.59
N TYR A 379 -3.73 -4.05 -27.11
CA TYR A 379 -2.89 -3.24 -27.98
C TYR A 379 -1.98 -4.09 -28.86
N ALA A 380 -1.38 -5.15 -28.32
CA ALA A 380 -0.64 -6.14 -29.09
C ALA A 380 -1.49 -6.82 -30.18
N SER A 381 -2.81 -6.86 -30.01
CA SER A 381 -3.78 -7.39 -30.99
C SER A 381 -4.33 -6.31 -31.93
N GLY A 382 -3.74 -5.11 -31.95
CA GLY A 382 -4.17 -3.99 -32.80
C GLY A 382 -5.45 -3.30 -32.34
N GLN A 383 -5.84 -3.46 -31.07
CA GLN A 383 -7.05 -2.86 -30.48
C GLN A 383 -6.72 -1.89 -29.35
N GLN A 384 -7.51 -0.84 -29.20
CA GLN A 384 -7.36 0.15 -28.13
C GLN A 384 -8.70 0.81 -27.80
N PHE A 385 -8.79 1.41 -26.62
CA PHE A 385 -9.85 2.39 -26.34
C PHE A 385 -9.46 3.77 -26.84
N TYR A 386 -10.45 4.55 -27.29
CA TYR A 386 -10.20 5.82 -27.96
C TYR A 386 -10.57 7.00 -27.07
N GLY A 387 -9.85 8.11 -27.24
CA GLY A 387 -10.16 9.35 -26.54
C GLY A 387 -11.54 9.87 -26.94
N GLY A 388 -12.37 10.18 -25.95
CA GLY A 388 -13.78 10.54 -26.15
C GLY A 388 -14.75 9.47 -25.66
N ASP A 389 -14.29 8.22 -25.52
CA ASP A 389 -15.07 7.14 -24.92
C ASP A 389 -14.99 7.24 -23.38
N GLY A 390 -16.06 7.72 -22.76
CA GLY A 390 -16.16 7.85 -21.30
C GLY A 390 -15.07 8.75 -20.71
N ILE A 391 -14.26 8.20 -19.81
CA ILE A 391 -13.19 8.93 -19.10
C ILE A 391 -11.83 8.91 -19.83
N VAL A 392 -11.73 8.22 -20.97
CA VAL A 392 -10.47 8.13 -21.74
C VAL A 392 -10.23 9.43 -22.50
N LYS A 393 -8.99 9.93 -22.46
CA LYS A 393 -8.56 11.14 -23.17
C LYS A 393 -7.38 10.83 -24.09
N LYS A 394 -7.24 11.62 -25.17
CA LYS A 394 -6.07 11.52 -26.05
C LYS A 394 -4.79 11.87 -25.27
N GLY A 395 -3.85 10.93 -25.25
CA GLY A 395 -2.59 11.02 -24.51
C GLY A 395 -2.66 10.34 -23.14
N VAL A 396 -1.63 9.54 -22.81
CA VAL A 396 -1.59 8.73 -21.58
C VAL A 396 -1.73 9.58 -20.31
N GLU A 397 -1.03 10.71 -20.23
CA GLU A 397 -1.08 11.61 -19.08
C GLU A 397 -2.48 12.17 -18.81
N ARG A 398 -3.22 12.51 -19.87
CA ARG A 398 -4.59 13.04 -19.73
C ARG A 398 -5.57 11.96 -19.28
N SER A 399 -5.36 10.72 -19.70
CA SER A 399 -6.16 9.58 -19.25
C SER A 399 -5.87 9.27 -17.77
N ILE A 400 -4.60 9.23 -17.36
CA ILE A 400 -4.21 9.10 -15.95
C ILE A 400 -4.84 10.22 -15.12
N SER A 401 -4.73 11.47 -15.56
CA SER A 401 -5.29 12.65 -14.87
C SER A 401 -6.82 12.57 -14.73
N SER A 402 -7.52 12.05 -15.74
CA SER A 402 -8.98 11.87 -15.68
C SER A 402 -9.38 10.85 -14.61
N VAL A 403 -8.67 9.71 -14.54
CA VAL A 403 -8.87 8.72 -13.47
C VAL A 403 -8.53 9.30 -12.11
N CYS A 404 -7.42 10.03 -12.00
CA CYS A 404 -7.01 10.68 -10.75
C CYS A 404 -8.08 11.64 -10.23
N THR A 405 -8.69 12.42 -11.13
CA THR A 405 -9.77 13.35 -10.78
C THR A 405 -10.99 12.61 -10.22
N VAL A 406 -11.44 11.53 -10.87
CA VAL A 406 -12.56 10.73 -10.37
C VAL A 406 -12.22 10.08 -9.03
N ALA A 407 -11.02 9.52 -8.89
CA ALA A 407 -10.56 8.81 -7.71
C ALA A 407 -10.26 9.72 -6.50
N ARG A 408 -9.81 10.95 -6.71
CA ARG A 408 -9.50 11.91 -5.65
C ARG A 408 -10.71 12.76 -5.27
N ASP A 409 -11.43 13.26 -6.26
CA ASP A 409 -12.50 14.23 -6.05
C ASP A 409 -13.85 13.53 -5.97
N GLY A 410 -14.24 12.75 -6.97
CA GLY A 410 -15.55 12.07 -6.99
C GLY A 410 -15.70 10.93 -5.97
N MET A 411 -14.59 10.28 -5.60
CA MET A 411 -14.60 9.21 -4.61
C MET A 411 -14.41 9.68 -3.17
N ARG A 412 -14.35 10.99 -2.92
CA ARG A 412 -14.30 11.55 -1.57
C ARG A 412 -15.62 11.32 -0.84
N GLU A 413 -16.73 11.72 -1.43
CA GLU A 413 -18.08 11.48 -0.89
C GLU A 413 -18.39 9.98 -0.88
N THR A 414 -17.89 9.23 -1.86
CA THR A 414 -18.01 7.76 -1.89
C THR A 414 -17.37 7.12 -0.66
N ASN A 415 -16.23 7.65 -0.19
CA ASN A 415 -15.55 7.14 1.00
C ASN A 415 -16.41 7.28 2.26
N ASP A 416 -17.07 8.43 2.43
CA ASP A 416 -17.94 8.68 3.58
C ASP A 416 -19.19 7.82 3.53
N LEU A 417 -19.81 7.68 2.35
CA LEU A 417 -20.95 6.78 2.16
C LEU A 417 -20.59 5.31 2.43
N ILE A 418 -19.41 4.86 1.98
CA ILE A 418 -18.91 3.52 2.31
C ILE A 418 -18.82 3.36 3.84
N LEU A 419 -18.31 4.36 4.55
CA LEU A 419 -18.23 4.31 6.01
C LEU A 419 -19.62 4.22 6.63
N GLU A 420 -20.58 5.03 6.18
CA GLU A 420 -21.96 4.97 6.66
C GLU A 420 -22.56 3.58 6.46
N VAL A 421 -22.44 3.00 5.27
CA VAL A 421 -22.90 1.63 4.97
C VAL A 421 -22.21 0.61 5.86
N MET A 422 -20.91 0.77 6.14
CA MET A 422 -20.16 -0.12 7.03
C MET A 422 -20.52 0.03 8.50
N LEU A 423 -21.09 1.17 8.91
CA LEU A 423 -21.48 1.47 10.30
C LEU A 423 -22.96 1.22 10.57
N GLN A 424 -23.82 1.23 9.55
CA GLN A 424 -25.21 0.83 9.62
C GLN A 424 -25.30 -0.65 10.03
N LYS A 425 -26.07 -0.93 11.09
CA LYS A 425 -26.33 -2.27 11.62
C LYS A 425 -27.75 -2.70 11.30
#